data_AF-A0A353WDT4-F1
#
_entry.id   AF-A0A353WDT4-F1
#
_cell.length_a   1.000
_cell.length_b   1.000
_cell.length_c   1.000
_cell.angle_alpha   90.00
_cell.angle_beta   90.00
_cell.angle_gamma   90.00
#
_symmetry.space_group_name_H-M   'P 1'
#
loop_
_entity.id
_entity.type
_entity.pdbx_description
1 polymer ?
#
loop_
_entity_poly.entity_id
_entity_poly.type
_entity_poly.pdbx_seq_one_letter_code
_entity_poly.pdbx_strand_id
1 'polypeptide(L)'
;MKNFYPKLDKKTGRFLPIPLGKKPQKMKDMEKVLHVKFEKDYKDFYLSEKMGQKLFARRWGASSKNLIFAKNLRGHRRSWVQMLDLPSRDKKFLNNKPKIVGSYCELCGEKDCSLDKAHWVENAEKGSSKSFNILNLCPNCHRKLDRGDNLVTQNAKAILLTRETRKLINSEKDEKLLRQHLVELCEKILGARR
;
A
#
# COMPACT_ATOMS: atom_id res chain seq x y z
N MET A 1 -6.00 -18.88 38.01
CA MET A 1 -5.25 -18.39 36.81
C MET A 1 -3.83 -18.05 37.25
N LYS A 2 -2.78 -18.55 36.57
CA LYS A 2 -1.39 -18.17 36.92
C LYS A 2 -1.11 -16.77 36.38
N ASN A 3 -0.87 -15.80 37.27
CA ASN A 3 -0.50 -14.44 36.88
C ASN A 3 0.87 -14.47 36.18
N PHE A 4 0.90 -14.05 34.92
CA PHE A 4 2.14 -13.92 34.16
C PHE A 4 2.80 -12.58 34.52
N TYR A 5 3.94 -12.64 35.20
CA TYR A 5 4.77 -11.46 35.46
C TYR A 5 5.83 -11.36 34.36
N PRO A 6 5.78 -10.34 33.49
CA PRO A 6 6.79 -10.19 32.46
C PRO A 6 8.12 -9.82 33.10
N LYS A 7 9.21 -10.48 32.68
CA LYS A 7 10.55 -10.21 33.20
C LYS A 7 10.98 -8.80 32.81
N LEU A 8 11.46 -8.03 33.77
CA LEU A 8 12.01 -6.70 33.57
C LEU A 8 13.52 -6.77 33.39
N ASP A 9 14.07 -5.94 32.51
CA ASP A 9 15.48 -5.63 32.47
C ASP A 9 15.84 -4.77 33.70
N LYS A 10 16.75 -5.28 34.54
CA LYS A 10 17.17 -4.62 35.78
C LYS A 10 17.82 -3.25 35.55
N LYS A 11 18.40 -3.00 34.36
CA LYS A 11 19.08 -1.74 34.03
C LYS A 11 18.15 -0.68 33.44
N THR A 12 17.19 -1.10 32.62
CA THR A 12 16.34 -0.17 31.86
C THR A 12 14.91 -0.09 32.36
N GLY A 13 14.50 -0.99 33.26
CA GLY A 13 13.11 -1.11 33.73
C GLY A 13 12.13 -1.54 32.63
N ARG A 14 12.63 -1.94 31.46
CA ARG A 14 11.79 -2.33 30.31
C ARG A 14 11.49 -3.82 30.38
N PHE A 15 10.32 -4.23 29.88
CA PHE A 15 10.01 -5.64 29.74
C PHE A 15 10.94 -6.31 28.73
N LEU A 16 11.53 -7.44 29.13
CA LEU A 16 12.36 -8.25 28.26
C LEU A 16 11.50 -8.79 27.11
N PRO A 17 12.01 -8.74 25.87
CA PRO A 17 11.31 -9.30 24.73
C PRO A 17 11.16 -10.82 24.90
N ILE A 18 10.04 -11.35 24.44
CA ILE A 18 9.83 -12.79 24.37
C ILE A 18 10.90 -13.39 23.44
N PRO A 19 11.59 -14.48 23.84
CA PRO A 19 12.57 -15.14 22.99
C PRO A 19 11.99 -15.62 21.66
N LEU A 20 12.85 -15.76 20.65
CA LEU A 20 12.47 -16.36 19.37
C LEU A 20 11.94 -17.79 19.61
N GLY A 21 10.92 -18.20 18.86
CA GLY A 21 10.25 -19.50 18.98
C GLY A 21 9.29 -19.64 20.16
N LYS A 22 9.18 -18.65 21.05
CA LYS A 22 8.26 -18.70 22.20
C LYS A 22 6.97 -17.94 21.95
N LYS A 23 5.84 -18.61 22.24
CA LYS A 23 4.49 -18.04 22.12
C LYS A 23 4.19 -17.05 23.25
N PRO A 24 3.64 -15.86 22.94
CA PRO A 24 3.05 -14.97 23.94
C PRO A 24 1.91 -15.64 24.70
N GLN A 25 1.69 -15.25 25.96
CA GLN A 25 0.62 -15.81 26.78
C GLN A 25 -0.76 -15.66 26.10
N LYS A 26 -1.04 -14.47 25.56
CA LYS A 26 -2.26 -14.19 24.81
C LYS A 26 -2.50 -15.15 23.64
N MET A 27 -1.44 -15.57 22.95
CA MET A 27 -1.58 -16.55 21.87
C MET A 27 -1.96 -17.92 22.43
N LYS A 28 -1.31 -18.37 23.51
CA LYS A 28 -1.65 -19.63 24.19
C LYS A 28 -3.08 -19.64 24.72
N ASP A 29 -3.55 -18.51 25.24
CA ASP A 29 -4.92 -18.38 25.72
C ASP A 29 -5.92 -18.52 24.56
N MET A 30 -5.64 -17.89 23.41
CA MET A 30 -6.47 -18.02 22.21
C MET A 30 -6.41 -19.41 21.58
N GLU A 31 -5.28 -20.13 21.67
CA GLU A 31 -5.20 -21.53 21.21
C GLU A 31 -6.15 -22.44 21.99
N LYS A 32 -6.36 -22.16 23.28
CA LYS A 32 -7.34 -22.88 24.12
C LYS A 32 -8.77 -22.53 23.73
N VAL A 33 -9.05 -21.25 23.44
CA VAL A 33 -10.39 -20.78 23.06
C VAL A 33 -10.79 -21.28 21.67
N LEU A 34 -9.87 -21.23 20.71
CA LEU A 34 -10.14 -21.61 19.32
C LEU A 34 -9.93 -23.11 19.05
N HIS A 35 -9.41 -23.86 20.03
CA HIS A 35 -9.05 -25.27 19.91
C HIS A 35 -8.16 -25.59 18.70
N VAL A 36 -7.30 -24.64 18.31
CA VAL A 36 -6.40 -24.76 17.16
C VAL A 36 -5.07 -24.08 17.47
N LYS A 37 -3.97 -24.66 16.96
CA LYS A 37 -2.64 -24.04 17.05
C LYS A 37 -2.55 -22.83 16.14
N PHE A 38 -1.89 -21.77 16.60
CA PHE A 38 -1.71 -20.54 15.83
C PHE A 38 -1.07 -20.80 14.46
N GLU A 39 -0.02 -21.61 14.41
CA GLU A 39 0.71 -21.90 13.18
C GLU A 39 -0.16 -22.63 12.16
N LYS A 40 -1.04 -23.52 12.63
CA LYS A 40 -1.97 -24.27 11.78
C LYS A 40 -3.05 -23.33 11.24
N ASP A 41 -3.74 -22.59 12.10
CA ASP A 41 -4.80 -21.65 11.71
C ASP A 41 -4.24 -20.54 10.78
N TYR A 42 -3.01 -20.09 11.02
CA TYR A 42 -2.31 -19.14 10.16
C TYR A 42 -2.09 -19.69 8.75
N LYS A 43 -1.65 -20.95 8.61
CA LYS A 43 -1.52 -21.60 7.30
C LYS A 43 -2.88 -21.81 6.64
N ASP A 44 -3.83 -22.35 7.39
CA ASP A 44 -5.13 -22.81 6.89
C ASP A 44 -6.07 -21.67 6.48
N PHE A 45 -5.95 -20.48 7.09
CA PHE A 45 -6.84 -19.34 6.81
C PHE A 45 -6.12 -18.11 6.27
N TYR A 46 -4.92 -17.79 6.75
CA TYR A 46 -4.25 -16.56 6.32
C TYR A 46 -3.40 -16.77 5.07
N LEU A 47 -2.57 -17.82 5.03
CA LEU A 47 -1.76 -18.14 3.84
C LEU A 47 -2.59 -18.69 2.69
N SER A 48 -3.63 -19.47 2.98
CA SER A 48 -4.60 -19.99 2.00
C SER A 48 -5.57 -18.94 1.43
N GLU A 49 -5.44 -17.68 1.87
CA GLU A 49 -6.25 -16.53 1.45
C GLU A 49 -7.73 -16.55 1.82
N LYS A 50 -8.18 -17.53 2.62
CA LYS A 50 -9.55 -17.56 3.14
C LYS A 50 -9.87 -16.40 4.08
N MET A 51 -8.85 -15.73 4.63
CA MET A 51 -9.01 -14.66 5.62
C MET A 51 -8.02 -13.51 5.45
N GLY A 52 -8.54 -12.27 5.42
CA GLY A 52 -7.73 -11.05 5.42
C GLY A 52 -7.10 -10.73 6.79
N GLN A 53 -6.02 -9.93 6.80
CA GLN A 53 -5.25 -9.60 8.01
C GLN A 53 -6.11 -9.05 9.17
N LYS A 54 -7.08 -8.17 8.88
CA LYS A 54 -7.94 -7.57 9.92
C LYS A 54 -8.87 -8.61 10.56
N LEU A 55 -9.44 -9.48 9.74
CA LEU A 55 -10.35 -10.54 10.19
C LEU A 55 -9.60 -11.60 11.00
N PHE A 56 -8.40 -11.98 10.53
CA PHE A 56 -7.54 -12.92 11.25
C PHE A 56 -7.07 -12.37 12.60
N ALA A 57 -6.68 -11.09 12.66
CA ALA A 57 -6.34 -10.44 13.93
C ALA A 57 -7.50 -10.41 14.92
N ARG A 58 -8.73 -10.14 14.45
CA ARG A 58 -9.94 -10.16 15.27
C ARG A 58 -10.23 -11.57 15.80
N ARG A 59 -10.14 -12.60 14.96
CA ARG A 59 -10.30 -14.02 15.36
C ARG A 59 -9.34 -14.40 16.48
N TRP A 60 -8.09 -13.93 16.39
CA TRP A 60 -7.04 -14.17 17.37
C TRP A 60 -7.00 -13.16 18.53
N GLY A 61 -8.06 -12.36 18.71
CA GLY A 61 -8.17 -11.38 19.79
C GLY A 61 -7.06 -10.32 19.81
N ALA A 62 -6.29 -10.17 18.73
CA ALA A 62 -5.21 -9.20 18.64
C ALA A 62 -5.80 -7.79 18.47
N SER A 63 -5.32 -6.83 19.27
CA SER A 63 -5.82 -5.45 19.26
C SER A 63 -5.50 -4.72 17.95
N SER A 64 -4.48 -5.16 17.22
CA SER A 64 -4.17 -4.65 15.89
C SER A 64 -3.61 -5.75 15.01
N LYS A 65 -3.81 -5.62 13.69
CA LYS A 65 -3.15 -6.47 12.69
C LYS A 65 -1.61 -6.40 12.82
N ASN A 66 -1.07 -5.27 13.25
CA ASN A 66 0.38 -5.07 13.36
C ASN A 66 1.01 -5.96 14.45
N LEU A 67 0.26 -6.31 15.49
CA LEU A 67 0.73 -7.25 16.51
C LEU A 67 1.07 -8.63 15.91
N ILE A 68 0.32 -9.04 14.88
CA ILE A 68 0.51 -10.33 14.21
C ILE A 68 1.45 -10.20 13.00
N PHE A 69 1.24 -9.21 12.14
CA PHE A 69 1.80 -9.16 10.78
C PHE A 69 2.86 -8.08 10.54
N ALA A 70 3.15 -7.19 11.49
CA ALA A 70 4.10 -6.12 11.23
C ALA A 70 5.52 -6.66 10.97
N LYS A 71 6.20 -6.07 9.99
CA LYS A 71 7.62 -6.33 9.71
C LYS A 71 8.52 -5.49 10.63
N ASN A 72 8.11 -4.27 10.93
CA ASN A 72 8.87 -3.34 11.78
C ASN A 72 7.93 -2.78 12.85
N LEU A 73 8.13 -3.16 14.12
CA LEU A 73 7.49 -2.52 15.26
C LEU A 73 8.50 -1.61 15.96
N ARG A 74 8.02 -0.50 16.52
CA ARG A 74 8.86 0.44 17.27
C ARG A 74 9.48 -0.25 18.49
N GLY A 75 10.72 0.12 18.79
CA GLY A 75 11.42 -0.34 20.00
C GLY A 75 11.85 -1.80 19.96
N HIS A 76 12.35 -2.29 18.82
CA HIS A 76 12.86 -3.66 18.65
C HIS A 76 11.85 -4.78 18.97
N ARG A 77 10.55 -4.44 18.95
CA ARG A 77 9.48 -5.42 19.16
C ARG A 77 9.33 -6.28 17.92
N ARG A 78 8.96 -7.55 18.13
CA ARG A 78 8.64 -8.50 17.06
C ARG A 78 7.14 -8.73 17.00
N SER A 79 6.61 -8.93 15.80
CA SER A 79 5.23 -9.40 15.63
C SER A 79 5.14 -10.91 15.91
N TRP A 80 3.93 -11.45 16.06
CA TRP A 80 3.75 -12.88 16.33
C TRP A 80 4.34 -13.77 15.23
N VAL A 81 4.18 -13.36 13.97
CA VAL A 81 4.78 -14.06 12.82
C VAL A 81 6.30 -14.08 12.93
N GLN A 82 6.92 -12.95 13.29
CA GLN A 82 8.38 -12.88 13.50
C GLN A 82 8.86 -13.64 14.73
N MET A 83 8.06 -13.68 15.81
CA MET A 83 8.41 -14.44 17.00
C MET A 83 8.45 -15.95 16.72
N LEU A 84 7.55 -16.44 15.87
CA LEU A 84 7.42 -17.86 15.52
C LEU A 84 8.14 -18.25 14.23
N ASP A 85 8.86 -17.32 13.62
CA ASP A 85 9.54 -17.52 12.33
C ASP A 85 8.61 -18.07 11.24
N LEU A 86 7.38 -17.54 11.20
CA LEU A 86 6.37 -17.95 10.22
C LEU A 86 6.57 -17.20 8.90
N PRO A 87 6.27 -17.84 7.75
CA PRO A 87 6.39 -17.18 6.45
C PRO A 87 5.43 -15.99 6.38
N SER A 88 5.95 -14.87 5.85
CA SER A 88 5.11 -13.74 5.48
C SER A 88 4.42 -14.06 4.17
N ARG A 89 3.16 -13.61 4.02
CA ARG A 89 2.51 -13.59 2.70
C ARG A 89 3.24 -12.55 1.84
N ASP A 90 4.26 -12.99 1.13
CA ASP A 90 5.02 -12.13 0.24
C ASP A 90 4.08 -11.63 -0.85
N LYS A 91 3.88 -10.31 -0.87
CA LYS A 91 3.10 -9.63 -1.92
C LYS A 91 3.74 -9.76 -3.32
N LYS A 92 4.87 -10.47 -3.44
CA LYS A 92 5.60 -10.64 -4.70
C LYS A 92 4.80 -11.42 -5.77
N PHE A 93 3.76 -12.16 -5.41
CA PHE A 93 2.99 -12.95 -6.38
C PHE A 93 1.59 -12.43 -6.73
N LEU A 94 1.09 -11.33 -6.13
CA LEU A 94 -0.29 -10.87 -6.38
C LEU A 94 -0.42 -9.41 -6.85
N ASN A 95 0.69 -8.73 -7.09
CA ASN A 95 0.70 -7.43 -7.77
C ASN A 95 1.51 -7.50 -9.07
N ASN A 96 1.22 -8.50 -9.91
CA ASN A 96 1.50 -8.43 -11.34
C ASN A 96 0.40 -7.65 -12.09
N LYS A 97 -0.15 -6.60 -11.48
CA LYS A 97 -0.48 -5.44 -12.31
C LYS A 97 0.85 -4.73 -12.51
N PRO A 98 1.38 -4.60 -13.73
CA PRO A 98 2.60 -3.85 -13.94
C PRO A 98 2.38 -2.50 -13.27
N LYS A 99 3.10 -2.27 -12.17
CA LYS A 99 3.26 -0.94 -11.65
C LYS A 99 4.04 -0.27 -12.76
N ILE A 100 3.34 0.42 -13.66
CA ILE A 100 3.94 1.44 -14.52
C ILE A 100 4.37 2.56 -13.57
N VAL A 101 5.33 2.26 -12.69
CA VAL A 101 6.26 3.27 -12.25
C VAL A 101 7.07 3.45 -13.51
N GLY A 102 6.64 4.40 -14.35
CA GLY A 102 7.35 4.69 -15.59
C GLY A 102 8.82 4.82 -15.22
N SER A 103 9.64 3.89 -15.70
CA SER A 103 11.10 4.01 -15.65
C SER A 103 11.57 5.01 -16.69
N TYR A 104 10.66 5.87 -17.16
CA TYR A 104 10.86 6.84 -18.20
C TYR A 104 9.98 8.06 -17.96
N CYS A 105 10.42 9.20 -18.49
CA CYS A 105 9.64 10.42 -18.56
C CYS A 105 8.43 10.22 -19.48
N GLU A 106 7.23 10.45 -18.99
CA GLU A 106 6.00 10.25 -19.78
C GLU A 106 5.91 11.20 -20.98
N LEU A 107 6.62 12.33 -20.97
CA LEU A 107 6.65 13.30 -22.07
C LEU A 107 7.71 13.01 -23.13
N CYS A 108 8.96 12.74 -22.73
CA CYS A 108 10.07 12.60 -23.68
C CYS A 108 10.60 11.17 -23.81
N GLY A 109 10.13 10.22 -23.00
CA GLY A 109 10.57 8.82 -23.04
C GLY A 109 11.93 8.55 -22.42
N GLU A 110 12.62 9.56 -21.89
CA GLU A 110 13.96 9.43 -21.29
C GLU A 110 13.96 8.47 -20.11
N LYS A 111 14.84 7.47 -20.12
CA LYS A 111 14.91 6.38 -19.12
C LYS A 111 16.03 6.57 -18.12
N ASP A 112 17.11 7.23 -18.52
CA ASP A 112 18.34 7.34 -17.73
C ASP A 112 18.39 8.66 -16.97
N CYS A 113 17.30 9.02 -16.29
CA CYS A 113 17.23 10.23 -15.49
C CYS A 113 16.39 10.05 -14.22
N SER A 114 16.64 10.90 -13.22
CA SER A 114 15.78 10.99 -12.04
C SER A 114 14.39 11.49 -12.46
N LEU A 115 13.33 10.79 -12.07
CA LEU A 115 11.96 11.17 -12.40
C LEU A 115 11.26 11.81 -11.21
N ASP A 116 10.66 12.96 -11.47
CA ASP A 116 9.84 13.71 -10.54
C ASP A 116 8.35 13.45 -10.78
N LYS A 117 7.58 13.53 -9.70
CA LYS A 117 6.11 13.46 -9.77
C LYS A 117 5.53 14.86 -9.89
N ALA A 118 5.28 15.27 -11.12
CA ALA A 118 4.62 16.53 -11.43
C ALA A 118 3.11 16.38 -11.18
N HIS A 119 2.54 17.24 -10.34
CA HIS A 119 1.09 17.28 -10.15
C HIS A 119 0.45 18.14 -11.24
N TRP A 120 -0.66 17.67 -11.81
CA TRP A 120 -1.42 18.43 -12.80
C TRP A 120 -2.15 19.59 -12.12
N VAL A 121 -2.94 19.29 -11.10
CA VAL A 121 -3.48 20.25 -10.13
C VAL A 121 -2.63 20.19 -8.87
N GLU A 122 -2.15 21.34 -8.41
CA GLU A 122 -1.29 21.41 -7.22
C GLU A 122 -2.02 20.95 -5.95
N ASN A 123 -1.29 20.37 -5.00
CA ASN A 123 -1.88 19.96 -3.72
C ASN A 123 -2.44 21.15 -2.92
N ALA A 124 -1.84 22.34 -3.05
CA ALA A 124 -2.33 23.58 -2.44
C ALA A 124 -3.73 23.95 -2.96
N GLU A 125 -4.01 23.61 -4.22
CA GLU A 125 -5.27 23.83 -4.93
C GLU A 125 -6.26 22.66 -4.78
N LYS A 126 -6.07 21.81 -3.74
CA LYS A 126 -6.83 20.56 -3.51
C LYS A 126 -6.62 19.50 -4.58
N GLY A 127 -5.50 19.56 -5.30
CA GLY A 127 -5.05 18.51 -6.20
C GLY A 127 -4.94 17.15 -5.48
N SER A 128 -5.35 16.09 -6.17
CA SER A 128 -5.33 14.75 -5.59
C SER A 128 -3.97 14.07 -5.82
N SER A 129 -3.54 13.20 -4.90
CA SER A 129 -2.34 12.35 -5.14
C SER A 129 -2.66 11.07 -5.94
N LYS A 130 -3.77 11.07 -6.70
CA LYS A 130 -4.19 9.92 -7.52
C LYS A 130 -3.52 9.97 -8.89
N SER A 131 -3.49 8.82 -9.59
CA SER A 131 -2.77 8.71 -10.87
C SER A 131 -3.22 9.74 -11.89
N PHE A 132 -4.52 10.00 -12.03
CA PHE A 132 -5.04 10.97 -13.01
C PHE A 132 -4.49 12.40 -12.84
N ASN A 133 -3.88 12.72 -11.70
CA ASN A 133 -3.34 14.04 -11.38
C ASN A 133 -1.80 14.06 -11.31
N ILE A 134 -1.11 12.95 -11.63
CA ILE A 134 0.35 12.85 -11.50
C ILE A 134 0.97 12.37 -12.82
N LEU A 135 2.02 13.06 -13.24
CA LEU A 135 2.91 12.69 -14.33
C LEU A 135 4.31 12.38 -13.78
N ASN A 136 4.94 11.32 -14.27
CA ASN A 136 6.37 11.05 -14.04
C ASN A 136 7.19 11.75 -15.12
N LEU A 137 7.91 12.80 -14.76
CA LEU A 137 8.65 13.64 -15.71
C LEU A 137 10.12 13.72 -15.34
N CYS A 138 11.00 13.85 -16.33
CA CYS A 138 12.39 14.26 -16.07
C CYS A 138 12.44 15.73 -15.63
N PRO A 139 13.52 16.21 -15.00
CA PRO A 139 13.60 17.58 -14.47
C PRO A 139 13.48 18.66 -15.55
N ASN A 140 13.80 18.33 -16.80
CA ASN A 140 13.65 19.23 -17.94
C ASN A 140 12.18 19.39 -18.35
N CYS A 141 11.48 18.26 -18.51
CA CYS A 141 10.05 18.26 -18.84
C CYS A 141 9.20 18.83 -17.71
N HIS A 142 9.56 18.55 -16.46
CA HIS A 142 8.91 19.10 -15.28
C HIS A 142 8.99 20.64 -15.26
N ARG A 143 10.20 21.21 -15.41
CA ARG A 143 10.38 22.67 -15.48
C ARG A 143 9.65 23.33 -16.64
N LYS A 144 9.62 22.69 -17.83
CA LYS A 144 8.86 23.22 -18.97
C LYS A 144 7.36 23.20 -18.70
N LEU A 145 6.88 22.13 -18.07
CA LEU A 145 5.49 22.04 -17.66
C LEU A 145 5.17 23.16 -16.67
N ASP A 146 5.94 23.35 -15.60
CA ASP A 146 5.68 24.40 -14.59
C ASP A 146 5.71 25.82 -15.15
N ARG A 147 6.52 26.07 -16.18
CA ARG A 147 6.55 27.35 -16.91
C ARG A 147 5.38 27.56 -17.86
N GLY A 148 4.47 26.60 -18.00
CA GLY A 148 3.31 26.69 -18.87
C GLY A 148 3.65 26.59 -20.36
N ASP A 149 4.71 25.85 -20.73
CA ASP A 149 5.01 25.60 -22.15
C ASP A 149 3.81 24.92 -22.83
N ASN A 150 3.29 25.56 -23.89
CA ASN A 150 2.03 25.15 -24.51
C ASN A 150 2.07 23.72 -25.06
N LEU A 151 3.16 23.36 -25.74
CA LEU A 151 3.31 22.04 -26.36
C LEU A 151 3.41 20.96 -25.27
N VAL A 152 4.22 21.22 -24.24
CA VAL A 152 4.37 20.32 -23.09
C VAL A 152 3.06 20.16 -22.33
N THR A 153 2.31 21.25 -22.13
CA THR A 153 1.02 21.25 -21.43
C THR A 153 -0.03 20.44 -22.21
N GLN A 154 -0.11 20.61 -23.53
CA GLN A 154 -1.03 19.83 -24.37
C GLN A 154 -0.67 18.33 -24.38
N ASN A 155 0.62 18.01 -24.51
CA ASN A 155 1.08 16.62 -24.48
C ASN A 155 0.81 15.98 -23.12
N ALA A 156 1.03 16.71 -22.02
CA ALA A 156 0.72 16.26 -20.67
C ALA A 156 -0.78 15.94 -20.50
N LYS A 157 -1.68 16.81 -21.00
CA LYS A 157 -3.14 16.54 -21.01
C LYS A 157 -3.45 15.25 -21.76
N ALA A 158 -2.91 15.11 -22.97
CA ALA A 158 -3.17 13.95 -23.83
C ALA A 158 -2.72 12.64 -23.17
N ILE A 159 -1.55 12.65 -22.52
CA ILE A 159 -1.03 11.50 -21.76
C ILE A 159 -1.98 11.13 -20.61
N LEU A 160 -2.36 12.10 -19.78
CA LEU A 160 -3.26 11.86 -18.64
C LEU A 160 -4.60 11.28 -19.09
N LEU A 161 -5.22 11.90 -20.12
CA LEU A 161 -6.50 11.45 -20.67
C LEU A 161 -6.38 10.04 -21.23
N THR A 162 -5.40 9.79 -22.11
CA THR A 162 -5.26 8.49 -22.77
C THR A 162 -5.03 7.37 -21.77
N ARG A 163 -4.16 7.61 -20.77
CA ARG A 163 -3.80 6.63 -19.76
C ARG A 163 -5.00 6.27 -18.88
N GLU A 164 -5.75 7.24 -18.39
CA GLU A 164 -6.87 6.99 -17.48
C GLU A 164 -8.11 6.50 -18.23
N THR A 165 -8.38 6.99 -19.45
CA THR A 165 -9.44 6.47 -20.31
C THR A 165 -9.25 4.99 -20.61
N ARG A 166 -8.02 4.54 -20.94
CA ARG A 166 -7.72 3.12 -21.14
C ARG A 166 -7.99 2.28 -19.88
N LYS A 167 -7.72 2.83 -18.68
CA LYS A 167 -8.02 2.13 -17.43
C LYS A 167 -9.52 1.94 -17.25
N LEU A 168 -10.31 3.00 -17.50
CA LEU A 168 -11.77 2.96 -17.39
C LEU A 168 -12.39 1.96 -18.37
N ILE A 169 -12.00 2.02 -19.64
CA ILE A 169 -12.49 1.10 -20.69
C ILE A 169 -12.20 -0.36 -20.32
N ASN A 170 -11.02 -0.64 -19.75
CA ASN A 170 -10.64 -2.00 -19.38
C ASN A 170 -11.29 -2.50 -18.08
N SER A 171 -11.77 -1.61 -17.22
CA SER A 171 -12.34 -1.96 -15.91
C SER A 171 -13.86 -1.98 -15.89
N GLU A 172 -14.50 -1.09 -16.65
CA GLU A 172 -15.94 -0.85 -16.59
C GLU A 172 -16.65 -1.60 -17.72
N LYS A 173 -17.65 -2.41 -17.36
CA LYS A 173 -18.44 -3.20 -18.32
C LYS A 173 -19.80 -2.56 -18.59
N ASP A 174 -20.27 -1.71 -17.68
CA ASP A 174 -21.50 -0.94 -17.88
C ASP A 174 -21.23 0.29 -18.73
N GLU A 175 -21.83 0.34 -19.92
CA GLU A 175 -21.64 1.43 -20.87
C GLU A 175 -22.14 2.78 -20.34
N LYS A 176 -23.23 2.80 -19.57
CA LYS A 176 -23.78 4.04 -19.01
C LYS A 176 -22.86 4.61 -17.95
N LEU A 177 -22.33 3.75 -17.08
CA LEU A 177 -21.40 4.15 -16.03
C LEU A 177 -20.04 4.56 -16.62
N LEU A 178 -19.57 3.86 -17.66
CA LEU A 178 -18.37 4.22 -18.40
C LEU A 178 -18.47 5.63 -18.99
N ARG A 179 -19.58 5.95 -19.67
CA ARG A 179 -19.81 7.29 -20.23
C ARG A 179 -19.76 8.38 -19.15
N GLN A 180 -20.41 8.16 -18.00
CA GLN A 180 -20.39 9.09 -16.87
C GLN A 180 -18.96 9.30 -16.35
N HIS A 181 -18.21 8.22 -16.10
CA HIS A 181 -16.84 8.31 -15.62
C HIS A 181 -15.89 9.00 -16.62
N LEU A 182 -16.09 8.82 -17.93
CA LEU A 182 -15.31 9.50 -18.96
C LEU A 182 -15.57 11.02 -18.97
N VAL A 183 -16.83 11.45 -18.83
CA VAL A 183 -17.16 12.87 -18.73
C VAL A 183 -16.48 13.50 -17.51
N GLU A 184 -16.61 12.88 -16.34
CA GLU A 184 -15.95 13.38 -15.12
C GLU A 184 -14.42 13.44 -15.25
N LEU A 185 -13.81 12.47 -15.94
CA LEU A 185 -12.37 12.44 -16.17
C LEU A 185 -11.94 13.60 -17.09
N CYS A 186 -12.69 13.83 -18.16
CA CYS A 186 -12.47 14.95 -19.07
C CYS A 186 -12.59 16.28 -18.34
N GLU A 187 -13.61 16.49 -17.51
CA GLU A 187 -13.77 17.72 -16.73
C GLU A 187 -12.57 17.97 -15.79
N LYS A 188 -12.08 16.91 -15.13
CA LYS A 188 -10.93 17.01 -14.21
C LYS A 188 -9.61 17.34 -14.90
N ILE A 189 -9.39 16.89 -16.14
CA ILE A 189 -8.12 17.08 -16.87
C ILE A 189 -8.16 18.28 -17.82
N LEU A 190 -9.30 18.51 -18.48
CA LEU A 190 -9.50 19.63 -19.42
C LEU A 190 -9.75 20.95 -18.72
N GLY A 191 -10.17 20.92 -17.44
CA GLY A 191 -10.15 22.10 -16.58
C GLY A 191 -8.79 22.81 -16.63
N ALA A 192 -8.80 24.13 -16.42
CA ALA A 192 -7.55 24.90 -16.35
C ALA A 192 -6.61 24.26 -15.32
N ARG A 193 -5.33 24.17 -15.67
CA ARG A 193 -4.29 23.78 -14.72
C ARG A 193 -4.28 24.83 -13.61
N ARG A 194 -4.32 24.41 -12.36
CA ARG A 194 -4.24 25.31 -11.21
C ARG A 194 -3.30 24.73 -10.15
#